data_AF-A0A0L0SZL0-F1
#
_entry.id   AF-A0A0L0SZL0-F1
#
_cell.length_a   1.000
_cell.length_b   1.000
_cell.length_c   1.000
_cell.angle_alpha   90.00
_cell.angle_beta   90.00
_cell.angle_gamma   90.00
#
_symmetry.space_group_name_H-M   'P 1'
#
loop_
_entity.id
_entity.type
_entity.pdbx_description
1 polymer ?
#
loop_
_entity_poly.entity_id
_entity_poly.type
_entity_poly.pdbx_seq_one_letter_code
_entity_poly.pdbx_strand_id
1 'polypeptide(L)' 'MVGSGIFTNPSKVVELVGATGPALIMWIIGALVAFTASMAYAEWCSRLPVSGGDAQFLDFAYPVPRRTLAVIYA' A
#
# COMPACT_ATOMS: atom_id res chain seq x y z
N MET A 1 8.20 -5.01 3.82
CA MET A 1 8.40 -4.55 5.22
C MET A 1 7.87 -5.62 6.16
N VAL A 2 8.45 -5.76 7.35
CA VAL A 2 7.92 -6.64 8.41
C VAL A 2 7.46 -5.75 9.56
N GLY A 3 6.20 -5.90 9.97
CA GLY A 3 5.59 -5.09 11.03
C GLY A 3 4.81 -5.96 12.02
N SER A 4 4.33 -5.35 13.10
CA SER A 4 3.62 -6.03 14.20
C SER A 4 2.29 -6.67 13.77
N GLY A 5 1.75 -6.29 12.61
CA GLY A 5 0.51 -6.86 12.07
C GLY A 5 0.54 -8.38 11.88
N ILE A 6 1.72 -9.00 11.80
CA ILE A 6 1.85 -10.47 11.74
C ILE A 6 1.32 -11.17 13.00
N PHE A 7 1.28 -10.51 14.14
CA PHE A 7 0.75 -11.10 15.38
C PHE A 7 -0.78 -10.92 15.53
N THR A 8 -1.39 -10.00 14.78
CA THR A 8 -2.81 -9.66 14.90
C THR A 8 -3.65 -10.19 13.75
N ASN A 9 -3.10 -10.22 12.54
CA ASN A 9 -3.86 -10.49 11.33
C ASN A 9 -4.09 -11.98 11.01
N PRO A 10 -3.20 -12.95 11.32
CA PRO A 10 -3.42 -14.35 10.95
C PRO A 10 -4.74 -14.92 11.48
N SER A 11 -5.07 -14.64 12.76
CA SER A 11 -6.31 -15.10 13.37
C SER A 11 -7.54 -14.56 12.65
N LYS A 12 -7.53 -13.27 12.27
CA LYS A 12 -8.61 -12.64 11.51
C LYS A 12 -8.77 -13.22 10.12
N VAL A 13 -7.66 -13.49 9.42
CA VAL A 13 -7.70 -14.06 8.07
C VAL A 13 -8.31 -15.45 8.09
N VAL A 14 -7.95 -16.30 9.07
CA VAL A 14 -8.53 -17.64 9.21
C VAL A 14 -10.01 -17.55 9.60
N GLU A 15 -10.40 -16.64 10.48
CA GLU A 15 -11.80 -16.42 10.87
C GLU A 15 -12.67 -16.01 9.68
N LEU A 16 -12.19 -15.09 8.84
CA LEU A 16 -12.94 -14.61 7.65
C LEU A 16 -13.04 -15.65 6.54
N VAL A 17 -12.00 -16.48 6.37
CA VAL A 17 -11.92 -17.49 5.30
C VAL A 17 -12.57 -18.82 5.73
N GLY A 18 -12.65 -19.09 7.03
CA GLY A 18 -13.26 -20.29 7.61
C GLY A 18 -12.39 -21.56 7.53
N ALA A 19 -11.20 -21.50 6.94
CA ALA A 19 -10.28 -22.64 6.83
C ALA A 19 -8.81 -22.21 6.70
N THR A 20 -7.90 -23.01 7.25
CA THR A 20 -6.45 -22.73 7.28
C THR A 20 -5.80 -22.81 5.89
N GLY A 21 -6.18 -23.79 5.06
CA GLY A 21 -5.58 -23.99 3.73
C GLY A 21 -5.79 -22.77 2.80
N PRO A 22 -7.04 -22.32 2.59
CA PRO A 22 -7.29 -21.14 1.76
C PRO A 22 -6.77 -19.85 2.40
N ALA A 23 -6.68 -19.75 3.73
CA ALA A 23 -6.05 -18.61 4.40
C ALA A 23 -4.57 -18.44 4.01
N LEU A 24 -3.81 -19.54 3.86
CA LEU A 24 -2.42 -19.48 3.39
C LEU A 24 -2.33 -19.00 1.92
N ILE A 25 -3.28 -19.40 1.07
CA ILE A 25 -3.35 -18.92 -0.32
C ILE A 25 -3.60 -17.41 -0.36
N MET A 26 -4.46 -16.88 0.52
CA MET A 26 -4.72 -15.44 0.62
C MET A 26 -3.46 -14.65 0.99
N TRP A 27 -2.58 -15.21 1.82
CA TRP A 27 -1.27 -14.59 2.11
C TRP A 27 -0.37 -14.50 0.88
N ILE A 28 -0.34 -15.56 0.05
CA ILE A 28 0.44 -15.55 -1.21
C ILE A 28 -0.12 -14.52 -2.19
N ILE A 29 -1.44 -14.46 -2.33
CA ILE A 29 -2.10 -13.46 -3.19
C ILE A 29 -1.78 -12.04 -2.68
N GLY A 30 -1.88 -11.81 -1.37
CA GLY A 30 -1.52 -10.53 -0.75
C GLY A 30 -0.07 -10.13 -1.01
N ALA A 31 0.86 -11.10 -0.96
CA ALA A 31 2.27 -10.86 -1.29
C ALA A 31 2.47 -10.45 -2.76
N LEU A 32 1.77 -11.09 -3.70
CA LEU A 32 1.85 -10.75 -5.13
C LEU A 32 1.27 -9.35 -5.42
N VAL A 33 0.14 -9.02 -4.80
CA VAL A 33 -0.47 -7.69 -4.91
C VAL A 33 0.47 -6.62 -4.33
N ALA A 34 1.06 -6.87 -3.16
CA ALA A 34 2.01 -5.94 -2.55
C ALA A 34 3.28 -5.76 -3.41
N PHE A 35 3.77 -6.83 -4.02
CA PHE A 35 4.94 -6.78 -4.89
C PHE A 35 4.67 -5.95 -6.15
N THR A 36 3.56 -6.20 -6.84
CA THR A 36 3.18 -5.42 -8.03
C THR A 36 2.94 -3.95 -7.70
N ALA A 37 2.25 -3.65 -6.60
CA ALA A 37 2.08 -2.28 -6.12
C ALA A 37 3.42 -1.60 -5.82
N SER A 38 4.38 -2.30 -5.20
CA SER A 38 5.71 -1.74 -4.92
C SER A 38 6.50 -1.41 -6.19
N MET A 39 6.37 -2.22 -7.24
CA MET A 39 7.05 -1.96 -8.51
C MET A 39 6.44 -0.74 -9.22
N ALA A 40 5.11 -0.63 -9.25
CA ALA A 40 4.42 0.54 -9.79
C ALA A 40 4.78 1.82 -9.02
N TYR A 41 4.86 1.73 -7.69
CA TYR A 41 5.29 2.85 -6.85
C TYR A 41 6.76 3.23 -7.11
N ALA A 42 7.66 2.26 -7.27
CA ALA A 42 9.06 2.52 -7.61
C ALA A 42 9.21 3.22 -8.97
N GLU A 43 8.35 2.90 -9.94
CA GLU A 43 8.29 3.57 -11.23
C GLU A 43 7.89 5.05 -11.09
N TRP A 44 6.90 5.33 -10.24
CA TRP A 44 6.47 6.70 -9.91
C TRP A 44 7.56 7.50 -9.21
N CYS A 45 8.21 6.92 -8.20
CA CYS A 45 9.35 7.54 -7.50
C CYS A 45 10.51 7.88 -8.45
N SER A 46 10.75 7.02 -9.44
CA SER A 46 11.81 7.24 -10.43
C SER A 46 11.46 8.35 -11.44
N ARG A 47 10.17 8.50 -11.79
CA ARG A 47 9.72 9.57 -12.71
C ARG A 47 9.61 10.94 -12.06
N LEU A 48 9.27 10.99 -10.77
CA LEU A 48 9.04 12.21 -10.01
C LEU A 48 9.97 12.23 -8.79
N PRO A 49 11.26 12.57 -8.96
CA PRO A 49 12.25 12.58 -7.87
C PRO A 49 12.11 13.85 -7.03
N VAL A 50 10.95 14.02 -6.39
CA VAL A 50 10.60 15.20 -5.60
C VAL A 50 10.49 14.83 -4.11
N SER A 51 10.94 15.73 -3.24
CA SER A 51 10.92 15.52 -1.79
C SER A 51 9.57 15.91 -1.21
N GLY A 52 8.88 14.96 -0.59
CA GLY A 52 7.56 15.20 0.03
C GLY A 52 6.68 13.96 0.22
N GLY A 53 7.13 12.77 -0.18
CA GLY A 53 6.38 11.53 -0.02
C GLY A 53 5.12 11.50 -0.88
N ASP A 54 4.13 10.72 -0.46
CA ASP A 54 2.91 10.43 -1.24
C ASP A 54 2.08 11.67 -1.57
N ALA A 55 2.11 12.68 -0.70
CA ALA A 55 1.39 13.94 -0.90
C ALA A 55 1.80 14.64 -2.20
N GLN A 56 3.08 14.55 -2.59
CA GLN A 56 3.54 15.14 -3.85
C GLN A 56 3.15 14.34 -5.08
N PHE A 57 3.09 13.01 -4.99
CA PHE A 57 2.55 12.19 -6.08
C PHE A 57 1.07 12.51 -6.32
N LEU A 58 0.32 12.68 -5.24
CA LEU A 58 -1.09 13.05 -5.26
C LEU A 58 -1.32 14.46 -5.81
N ASP A 59 -0.55 15.46 -5.37
CA ASP A 59 -0.61 16.83 -5.91
C ASP A 59 -0.22 16.90 -7.41
N PHE A 60 0.69 16.02 -7.87
CA PHE A 60 1.04 15.90 -9.28
C PHE A 60 -0.09 15.28 -10.10
N ALA A 61 -0.71 14.22 -9.59
CA ALA A 61 -1.82 13.53 -10.25
C ALA A 61 -3.11 14.37 -10.28
N TYR A 62 -3.36 15.14 -9.22
CA TYR A 62 -4.57 15.95 -9.03
C TYR A 62 -4.20 17.43 -8.84
N PRO A 63 -3.94 18.17 -9.94
CA PRO A 63 -3.41 19.52 -9.87
C PRO A 63 -4.41 20.61 -9.44
N VAL A 64 -5.70 20.29 -9.27
CA VAL A 64 -6.74 21.28 -8.94
C VAL A 64 -7.70 20.74 -7.87
N PRO A 65 -7.93 21.44 -6.75
CA PRO A 65 -7.27 22.68 -6.29
C PRO A 65 -5.83 22.45 -5.77
N ARG A 66 -4.89 23.29 -6.21
CA ARG A 66 -3.46 23.18 -5.93
C ARG A 66 -3.18 23.15 -4.41
N ARG A 67 -2.41 22.15 -3.95
CA ARG A 67 -1.90 21.95 -2.57
C ARG A 67 -2.92 21.60 -1.49
N THR A 68 -4.11 21.13 -1.83
CA THR A 68 -5.05 20.64 -0.80
C THR A 68 -4.59 19.33 -0.17
N LEU A 69 -4.02 18.42 -0.98
CA LEU A 69 -3.60 17.11 -0.50
C LEU A 69 -2.37 17.24 0.40
N ALA A 70 -1.44 18.15 0.10
CA ALA A 70 -0.34 18.49 1.01
C ALA A 70 -0.81 19.00 2.38
N VAL A 71 -1.94 19.71 2.48
CA VAL A 71 -2.49 20.19 3.77
C VAL A 71 -3.24 19.09 4.53
N ILE A 72 -3.93 18.20 3.81
CA ILE A 72 -4.68 17.09 4.42
C ILE A 72 -3.74 16.01 4.99
N TYR A 73 -2.57 15.82 4.37
CA TYR A 73 -1.57 14.82 4.76
C TYR A 73 -0.42 15.36 5.63
N ALA A 74 -0.45 16.66 6.01
CA ALA A 74 0.52 17.28 6.93
C ALA A 74 0.11 17.09 8.39
#